data_AF-A0A0E3QRQ4-F1
#
_entry.id   AF-A0A0E3QRQ4-F1
#
_cell.length_a   1.000
_cell.length_b   1.000
_cell.length_c   1.000
_cell.angle_alpha   90.00
_cell.angle_beta   90.00
_cell.angle_gamma   90.00
#
_symmetry.space_group_name_H-M   'P 1'
#
loop_
_entity.id
_entity.type
_entity.pdbx_description
1 polymer ?
#
loop_
_entity_poly.entity_id
_entity_poly.type
_entity_poly.pdbx_seq_one_letter_code
_entity_poly.pdbx_strand_id
1 'polypeptide(L)'
;MEIPAASPSGILASGNVEAGSIEAGKIEAGKDLELTIYEQGIALVKERREINLDNGVNQVKYTDITSRIDPGSVIIKDPENKDTVLLEQNYEYDLLSSSNLLEKYLGREVNVTNRNGETYTGILLSHTGNSVVLETKAKKVVVLEAFSKIELADSSGLSIKPALIWQIYSPVSGTRKLMISYLTSGISWKAAYVLMSNAENTEADLRG
;
A
#
# COMPACT_ATOMS: atom_id res chain seq x y z
N MET A 1 -27.24 52.86 -52.51
CA MET A 1 -26.02 53.59 -52.09
C MET A 1 -26.38 54.23 -50.76
N GLU A 2 -26.15 53.51 -49.68
CA GLU A 2 -26.41 53.95 -48.31
C GLU A 2 -25.24 53.54 -47.42
N ILE A 3 -24.98 54.42 -46.48
CA ILE A 3 -23.89 54.55 -45.51
C ILE A 3 -23.98 53.45 -44.44
N PRO A 4 -22.87 52.80 -43.99
CA PRO A 4 -22.92 51.98 -42.79
C PRO A 4 -22.73 52.85 -41.53
N ALA A 5 -23.60 52.64 -40.55
CA ALA A 5 -23.51 53.16 -39.19
C ALA A 5 -22.85 52.16 -38.24
N ALA A 6 -22.22 52.71 -37.21
CA ALA A 6 -21.32 52.07 -36.27
C ALA A 6 -21.94 51.00 -35.33
N SER A 7 -21.06 50.13 -34.85
CA SER A 7 -21.23 49.06 -33.86
C SER A 7 -21.84 49.51 -32.51
N PRO A 8 -22.22 48.55 -31.65
CA PRO A 8 -21.35 48.36 -30.49
C PRO A 8 -21.06 46.90 -30.11
N SER A 9 -19.89 46.80 -29.48
CA SER A 9 -19.22 45.68 -28.84
C SER A 9 -20.09 44.85 -27.88
N GLY A 10 -19.96 43.53 -28.00
CA GLY A 10 -20.29 42.56 -26.95
C GLY A 10 -19.15 41.55 -26.84
N ILE A 11 -18.43 41.58 -25.72
CA ILE A 11 -17.35 40.64 -25.39
C ILE A 11 -18.00 39.39 -24.81
N LEU A 12 -17.86 38.24 -25.48
CA LEU A 12 -18.02 36.92 -24.88
C LEU A 12 -16.65 36.24 -24.90
N ALA A 13 -16.01 36.20 -23.75
CA ALA A 13 -14.79 35.43 -23.55
C ALA A 13 -15.15 33.94 -23.56
N SER A 14 -14.70 33.23 -24.60
CA SER A 14 -14.69 31.77 -24.62
C SER A 14 -13.47 31.31 -23.82
N GLY A 15 -13.70 30.80 -22.61
CA GLY A 15 -12.68 30.15 -21.80
C GLY A 15 -12.40 28.77 -22.38
N ASN A 16 -11.23 28.60 -22.99
CA ASN A 16 -10.70 27.30 -23.38
C ASN A 16 -10.33 26.53 -22.09
N VAL A 17 -11.06 25.47 -21.76
CA VAL A 17 -10.61 24.49 -20.76
C VAL A 17 -9.56 23.61 -21.42
N GLU A 18 -8.29 23.85 -21.11
CA GLU A 18 -7.22 22.92 -21.46
C GLU A 18 -7.46 21.62 -20.69
N ALA A 19 -7.81 20.56 -21.43
CA ALA A 19 -7.84 19.21 -20.91
C ALA A 19 -6.39 18.83 -20.56
N GLY A 20 -6.07 18.85 -19.26
CA GLY A 20 -4.81 18.35 -18.75
C GLY A 20 -4.59 16.92 -19.22
N SER A 21 -3.51 16.72 -19.96
CA SER A 21 -2.98 15.42 -20.34
C SER A 21 -2.77 14.60 -19.08
N ILE A 22 -3.54 13.52 -18.92
CA ILE A 22 -3.17 12.44 -18.01
C ILE A 22 -1.96 11.78 -18.67
N GLU A 23 -0.76 12.13 -18.21
CA GLU A 23 0.44 11.39 -18.55
C GLU A 23 0.27 9.97 -18.00
N ALA A 24 -0.07 9.03 -18.89
CA ALA A 24 0.08 7.61 -18.61
C ALA A 24 1.58 7.38 -18.39
N GLY A 25 2.00 7.37 -17.12
CA GLY A 25 3.32 6.95 -16.72
C GLY A 25 3.58 5.57 -17.32
N LYS A 26 4.47 5.50 -18.30
CA LYS A 26 4.96 4.25 -18.87
C LYS A 26 5.76 3.57 -17.75
N ILE A 27 5.11 2.70 -16.98
CA ILE A 27 5.82 1.78 -16.11
C ILE A 27 6.50 0.81 -17.07
N GLU A 28 7.79 0.99 -17.30
CA GLU A 28 8.58 -0.02 -17.99
C GLU A 28 8.47 -1.30 -17.15
N ALA A 29 7.74 -2.29 -17.66
CA ALA A 29 7.78 -3.64 -17.13
C ALA A 29 9.21 -4.15 -17.31
N GLY A 30 10.06 -3.86 -16.33
CA GLY A 30 11.44 -4.30 -16.32
C GLY A 30 11.48 -5.82 -16.36
N LYS A 31 12.54 -6.39 -16.94
CA LYS A 31 12.83 -7.85 -16.99
C LYS A 31 12.85 -8.54 -15.60
N ASP A 32 12.61 -7.79 -14.54
CA ASP A 32 12.70 -8.16 -13.14
C ASP A 32 11.34 -8.20 -12.43
N LEU A 33 10.22 -8.03 -13.13
CA LEU A 33 8.88 -8.18 -12.57
C LEU A 33 7.97 -8.99 -13.51
N GLU A 34 7.40 -10.08 -12.99
CA GLU A 34 6.38 -10.89 -13.63
C GLU A 34 5.12 -10.90 -12.76
N LEU A 35 3.96 -10.71 -13.38
CA LEU A 35 2.66 -10.74 -12.72
C LEU A 35 1.77 -11.77 -13.41
N THR A 36 1.24 -12.73 -12.65
CA THR A 36 0.22 -13.67 -13.11
C THR A 36 -1.05 -13.41 -12.32
N ILE A 37 -2.13 -13.02 -12.99
CA ILE A 37 -3.41 -12.70 -12.35
C ILE A 37 -4.34 -13.91 -12.49
N TYR A 38 -4.83 -14.42 -11.37
CA TYR A 38 -5.79 -15.50 -11.32
C TYR A 38 -7.22 -14.96 -11.22
N GLU A 39 -8.19 -15.85 -11.41
CA GLU A 39 -9.57 -15.59 -11.04
C GLU A 39 -9.69 -15.28 -9.53
N GLN A 40 -10.80 -14.65 -9.13
CA GLN A 40 -11.11 -14.32 -7.73
C GLN A 40 -10.21 -13.25 -7.06
N GLY A 41 -9.49 -12.46 -7.86
CA GLY A 41 -8.78 -11.28 -7.35
C GLY A 41 -7.43 -11.56 -6.71
N ILE A 42 -6.86 -12.75 -6.95
CA ILE A 42 -5.52 -13.16 -6.48
C ILE A 42 -4.53 -13.01 -7.63
N ALA A 43 -3.32 -12.54 -7.34
CA ALA A 43 -2.22 -12.51 -8.30
C ALA A 43 -0.93 -13.08 -7.67
N LEU A 44 -0.14 -13.77 -8.48
CA LEU A 44 1.23 -14.15 -8.18
C LEU A 44 2.17 -13.08 -8.73
N VAL A 45 2.95 -12.48 -7.84
CA VAL A 45 4.05 -11.60 -8.19
C VAL A 45 5.34 -12.42 -8.14
N LYS A 46 6.20 -12.25 -9.13
CA LYS A 46 7.59 -12.67 -9.07
C LYS A 46 8.46 -11.47 -9.41
N GLU A 47 9.37 -11.10 -8.53
CA GLU A 47 10.31 -10.02 -8.76
C GLU A 47 11.75 -10.47 -8.51
N ARG A 48 12.70 -9.73 -9.06
CA ARG A 48 14.12 -9.90 -8.78
C ARG A 48 14.67 -8.66 -8.09
N ARG A 49 15.29 -8.85 -6.91
CA ARG A 49 15.88 -7.76 -6.12
C ARG A 49 17.35 -8.03 -5.82
N GLU A 50 18.17 -7.01 -5.98
CA GLU A 50 19.56 -7.03 -5.55
C GLU A 50 19.65 -6.82 -4.04
N ILE A 51 20.26 -7.78 -3.35
CA ILE A 51 20.44 -7.77 -1.90
C ILE A 51 21.90 -8.07 -1.62
N ASN A 52 22.54 -7.22 -0.81
CA ASN A 52 23.88 -7.48 -0.31
C ASN A 52 23.79 -8.50 0.82
N LEU A 53 24.48 -9.62 0.68
CA LEU A 53 24.59 -10.66 1.70
C LEU A 53 26.05 -10.84 2.08
N ASP A 54 26.31 -11.06 3.35
CA ASP A 54 27.56 -11.60 3.87
C ASP A 54 27.48 -13.13 3.97
N ASN A 55 28.64 -13.80 3.99
CA ASN A 55 28.71 -15.20 4.36
C ASN A 55 28.17 -15.39 5.79
N GLY A 56 27.24 -16.33 5.97
CA GLY A 56 26.56 -16.60 7.23
C GLY A 56 25.12 -16.08 7.26
N VAL A 57 24.64 -15.71 8.44
CA VAL A 57 23.26 -15.27 8.67
C VAL A 57 23.15 -13.76 8.52
N ASN A 58 22.20 -13.33 7.70
CA ASN A 58 21.95 -11.94 7.34
C ASN A 58 20.55 -11.52 7.79
N GLN A 59 20.43 -10.31 8.33
CA GLN A 59 19.13 -9.70 8.56
C GLN A 59 18.80 -8.74 7.40
N VAL A 60 17.75 -9.05 6.65
CA VAL A 60 17.34 -8.29 5.47
C VAL A 60 15.97 -7.67 5.71
N LYS A 61 15.86 -6.35 5.57
CA LYS A 61 14.58 -5.63 5.60
C LYS A 61 14.06 -5.44 4.18
N TYR A 62 12.96 -6.10 3.87
CA TYR A 62 12.30 -6.06 2.56
C TYR A 62 11.09 -5.13 2.60
N THR A 63 11.19 -4.01 1.88
CA THR A 63 10.17 -2.95 1.84
C THR A 63 9.56 -2.78 0.45
N ASP A 64 8.67 -1.78 0.33
CA ASP A 64 7.99 -1.42 -0.93
C ASP A 64 7.17 -2.58 -1.50
N ILE A 65 6.52 -3.31 -0.57
CA ILE A 65 5.57 -4.37 -0.86
C ILE A 65 4.14 -3.85 -0.73
N THR A 66 3.22 -4.55 -1.39
CA THR A 66 1.79 -4.31 -1.26
C THR A 66 1.30 -4.68 0.15
N SER A 67 0.38 -3.88 0.69
CA SER A 67 -0.31 -4.18 1.95
C SER A 67 -1.20 -5.43 1.88
N ARG A 68 -1.52 -5.88 0.68
CA ARG A 68 -2.35 -7.06 0.39
C ARG A 68 -1.55 -8.32 0.13
N ILE A 69 -0.24 -8.28 0.38
CA ILE A 69 0.64 -9.45 0.31
C ILE A 69 0.13 -10.51 1.28
N ASP A 70 0.17 -11.78 0.84
CA ASP A 70 0.04 -12.93 1.72
C ASP A 70 1.45 -13.30 2.23
N PRO A 71 1.79 -13.00 3.50
CA PRO A 71 3.13 -13.27 4.03
C PRO A 71 3.45 -14.76 4.02
N GLY A 72 2.46 -15.64 4.19
CA GLY A 72 2.66 -17.10 4.21
C GLY A 72 3.03 -17.67 2.85
N SER A 73 2.84 -16.90 1.77
CA SER A 73 3.13 -17.32 0.40
C SER A 73 4.52 -16.93 -0.09
N VAL A 74 5.28 -16.15 0.70
CA VAL A 74 6.57 -15.60 0.28
C VAL A 74 7.60 -16.72 0.13
N ILE A 75 8.21 -16.77 -1.04
CA ILE A 75 9.30 -17.68 -1.38
C ILE A 75 10.47 -16.85 -1.90
N ILE A 76 11.67 -17.14 -1.39
CA ILE A 76 12.91 -16.52 -1.84
C ILE A 76 13.81 -17.60 -2.42
N LYS A 77 14.42 -17.31 -3.56
CA LYS A 77 15.42 -18.17 -4.20
C LYS A 77 16.58 -17.33 -4.69
N ASP A 78 17.79 -17.80 -4.48
CA ASP A 78 18.96 -17.29 -5.18
C ASP A 78 19.16 -18.14 -6.46
N PRO A 79 18.98 -17.57 -7.67
CA PRO A 79 19.13 -18.32 -8.92
C PRO A 79 20.55 -18.84 -9.17
N GLU A 80 21.54 -18.21 -8.56
CA GLU A 80 22.96 -18.53 -8.73
C GLU A 80 23.50 -19.44 -7.63
N ASN A 81 22.84 -19.54 -6.46
CA ASN A 81 23.27 -20.38 -5.35
C ASN A 81 22.09 -21.05 -4.62
N LYS A 82 22.01 -22.38 -4.70
CA LYS A 82 20.90 -23.14 -4.11
C LYS A 82 20.97 -23.27 -2.58
N ASP A 83 22.12 -22.97 -1.98
CA ASP A 83 22.35 -23.12 -0.54
C ASP A 83 22.01 -21.83 0.23
N THR A 84 21.61 -20.76 -0.47
CA THR A 84 21.00 -19.58 0.15
C THR A 84 19.59 -19.91 0.60
N VAL A 85 19.33 -19.81 1.91
CA VAL A 85 18.04 -20.23 2.51
C VAL A 85 17.44 -19.15 3.39
N LEU A 86 16.12 -19.00 3.30
CA LEU A 86 15.34 -18.19 4.24
C LEU A 86 15.16 -19.00 5.53
N LEU A 87 15.78 -18.54 6.61
CA LEU A 87 15.70 -19.17 7.93
C LEU A 87 14.45 -18.72 8.69
N GLU A 88 14.18 -17.42 8.67
CA GLU A 88 13.08 -16.81 9.42
C GLU A 88 12.46 -15.67 8.61
N GLN A 89 11.15 -15.53 8.74
CA GLN A 89 10.41 -14.39 8.22
C GLN A 89 9.48 -13.83 9.29
N ASN A 90 9.58 -12.52 9.50
CA ASN A 90 8.65 -11.75 10.30
C ASN A 90 7.94 -10.71 9.42
N TYR A 91 6.61 -10.67 9.45
CA TYR A 91 5.83 -9.67 8.74
C TYR A 91 5.48 -8.52 9.66
N GLU A 92 6.18 -7.41 9.48
CA GLU A 92 5.88 -6.16 10.17
C GLU A 92 4.86 -5.39 9.32
N TYR A 93 3.59 -5.67 9.59
CA TYR A 93 2.49 -4.87 9.05
C TYR A 93 1.64 -4.34 10.17
N ASP A 94 2.10 -3.22 10.71
CA ASP A 94 1.25 -2.35 11.50
C ASP A 94 0.25 -1.68 10.55
N LEU A 95 -0.88 -2.35 10.35
CA LEU A 95 -2.08 -1.65 9.92
C LEU A 95 -2.24 -0.44 10.85
N LEU A 96 -2.20 0.77 10.30
CA LEU A 96 -2.68 1.98 10.97
C LEU A 96 -4.19 1.90 11.19
N SER A 97 -4.67 0.84 11.83
CA SER A 97 -5.99 0.85 12.46
C SER A 97 -5.87 1.74 13.69
N SER A 98 -6.94 2.48 14.02
CA SER A 98 -6.98 3.26 15.25
C SER A 98 -6.66 2.39 16.46
N SER A 99 -7.08 1.12 16.45
CA SER A 99 -6.79 0.14 17.50
C SER A 99 -5.28 -0.13 17.67
N ASN A 100 -4.58 -0.52 16.60
CA ASN A 100 -3.13 -0.84 16.68
C ASN A 100 -2.30 0.40 17.05
N LEU A 101 -2.74 1.56 16.57
CA LEU A 101 -2.12 2.83 16.90
C LEU A 101 -2.25 3.14 18.41
N LEU A 102 -3.42 2.93 18.98
CA LEU A 102 -3.66 3.11 20.43
C LEU A 102 -2.90 2.08 21.27
N GLU A 103 -2.79 0.83 20.80
CA GLU A 103 -2.01 -0.21 21.47
C GLU A 103 -0.54 0.19 21.64
N LYS A 104 0.07 0.77 20.60
CA LYS A 104 1.45 1.31 20.66
C LYS A 104 1.62 2.49 21.62
N TYR A 105 0.52 3.16 21.92
CA TYR A 105 0.47 4.34 22.77
C TYR A 105 0.08 4.03 24.22
N LEU A 106 -0.12 2.76 24.56
CA LEU A 106 -0.24 2.35 25.96
C LEU A 106 0.99 2.80 26.75
N GLY A 107 0.75 3.42 27.91
CA GLY A 107 1.79 4.02 28.75
C GLY A 107 2.33 5.36 28.26
N ARG A 108 1.81 5.93 27.16
CA ARG A 108 2.23 7.24 26.62
C ARG A 108 1.15 8.30 26.79
N GLU A 109 1.56 9.57 26.78
CA GLU A 109 0.64 10.71 26.85
C GLU A 109 -0.14 10.88 25.55
N VAL A 110 -1.46 11.04 25.66
CA VAL A 110 -2.41 11.28 24.56
C VAL A 110 -3.38 12.39 24.93
N ASN A 111 -3.97 13.02 23.91
CA ASN A 111 -5.05 14.00 24.08
C ASN A 111 -6.34 13.45 23.48
N VAL A 112 -7.40 13.33 24.27
CA VAL A 112 -8.68 12.77 23.84
C VAL A 112 -9.75 13.83 23.93
N THR A 113 -10.43 14.11 22.83
CA THR A 113 -11.55 15.03 22.77
C THR A 113 -12.86 14.23 22.83
N ASN A 114 -13.75 14.57 23.75
CA ASN A 114 -15.09 13.96 23.83
C ASN A 114 -16.04 14.56 22.77
N ARG A 115 -17.29 14.09 22.71
CA ARG A 115 -18.30 14.61 21.75
C ARG A 115 -18.74 16.05 22.04
N ASN A 116 -18.49 16.53 23.26
CA ASN A 116 -18.82 17.89 23.68
C ASN A 116 -17.68 18.87 23.35
N GLY A 117 -16.56 18.40 22.80
CA GLY A 117 -15.40 19.22 22.46
C GLY A 117 -14.41 19.42 23.61
N GLU A 118 -14.65 18.82 24.77
CA GLU A 118 -13.72 18.89 25.91
C GLU A 118 -12.54 17.95 25.66
N THR A 119 -11.32 18.45 25.90
CA THR A 119 -10.08 17.68 25.70
C THR A 119 -9.47 17.27 27.04
N TYR A 120 -9.09 16.00 27.12
CA TYR A 120 -8.49 15.36 28.27
C TYR A 120 -7.09 14.89 27.91
N THR A 121 -6.09 15.31 28.69
CA THR A 121 -4.69 14.89 28.53
C THR A 121 -4.31 13.91 29.62
N GLY A 122 -3.72 12.78 29.24
CA GLY A 122 -3.25 11.78 30.20
C GLY A 122 -2.50 10.63 29.56
N ILE A 123 -1.98 9.74 30.41
CA ILE A 123 -1.34 8.50 29.99
C ILE A 123 -2.42 7.48 29.60
N LEU A 124 -2.35 6.93 28.39
CA LEU A 124 -3.27 5.89 27.95
C LEU A 124 -2.98 4.58 28.71
N LEU A 125 -3.94 4.12 29.51
CA LEU A 125 -3.83 2.88 30.28
C LEU A 125 -4.41 1.67 29.54
N SER A 126 -5.50 1.88 28.80
CA SER A 126 -6.15 0.85 27.99
C SER A 126 -7.10 1.46 26.96
N HIS A 127 -7.48 0.67 25.96
CA HIS A 127 -8.54 1.01 25.02
C HIS A 127 -9.40 -0.22 24.72
N THR A 128 -10.68 -0.01 24.36
CA THR A 128 -11.57 -1.07 23.87
C THR A 128 -12.62 -0.45 22.97
N GLY A 129 -12.65 -0.85 21.70
CA GLY A 129 -13.54 -0.23 20.71
C GLY A 129 -13.33 1.29 20.65
N ASN A 130 -14.38 2.05 20.90
CA ASN A 130 -14.35 3.52 20.95
C ASN A 130 -14.31 4.08 22.38
N SER A 131 -13.70 3.35 23.31
CA SER A 131 -13.48 3.74 24.71
C SER A 131 -11.99 3.70 25.06
N VAL A 132 -11.54 4.64 25.87
CA VAL A 132 -10.17 4.75 26.38
C VAL A 132 -10.15 5.04 27.87
N VAL A 133 -9.13 4.54 28.55
CA VAL A 133 -8.86 4.84 29.97
C VAL A 133 -7.56 5.62 30.07
N LEU A 134 -7.62 6.78 30.72
CA LEU A 134 -6.49 7.69 30.89
C LEU A 134 -6.12 7.87 32.37
N GLU A 135 -4.83 7.94 32.68
CA GLU A 135 -4.33 8.53 33.92
C GLU A 135 -3.95 9.99 33.69
N THR A 136 -4.66 10.91 34.35
CA THR A 136 -4.36 12.35 34.27
C THR A 136 -3.15 12.72 35.12
N LYS A 137 -2.55 13.89 34.87
CA LYS A 137 -1.46 14.45 35.70
C LYS A 137 -1.83 14.59 37.19
N ALA A 138 -3.12 14.76 37.49
CA ALA A 138 -3.66 14.80 38.84
C ALA A 138 -3.84 13.42 39.48
N LYS A 139 -3.29 12.35 38.88
CA LYS A 139 -3.41 10.94 39.32
C LYS A 139 -4.86 10.44 39.43
N LYS A 140 -5.77 11.03 38.64
CA LYS A 140 -7.14 10.54 38.47
C LYS A 140 -7.24 9.66 37.23
N VAL A 141 -7.97 8.55 37.36
CA VAL A 141 -8.35 7.69 36.24
C VAL A 141 -9.63 8.24 35.61
N VAL A 142 -9.61 8.46 34.30
CA VAL A 142 -10.75 8.96 33.52
C VAL A 142 -11.07 7.95 32.43
N VAL A 143 -12.34 7.56 32.32
CA VAL A 143 -12.84 6.71 31.24
C VAL A 143 -13.59 7.60 30.26
N LEU A 144 -13.21 7.56 28.99
CA LEU A 144 -13.86 8.30 27.92
C LEU A 144 -14.47 7.32 26.94
N GLU A 145 -15.78 7.24 26.95
CA GLU A 145 -16.56 6.48 25.98
C GLU A 145 -16.99 7.38 24.83
N ALA A 146 -17.04 6.80 23.63
CA ALA A 146 -17.50 7.48 22.43
C ALA A 146 -16.76 8.80 22.13
N PHE A 147 -15.43 8.83 22.31
CA PHE A 147 -14.63 10.01 22.00
C PHE A 147 -14.75 10.41 20.51
N SER A 148 -14.59 11.70 20.23
CA SER A 148 -14.72 12.27 18.89
C SER A 148 -13.38 12.31 18.13
N LYS A 149 -12.29 12.54 18.87
CA LYS A 149 -10.92 12.64 18.33
C LYS A 149 -9.93 12.17 19.38
N ILE A 150 -8.84 11.55 18.94
CA ILE A 150 -7.65 11.33 19.75
C ILE A 150 -6.44 11.85 18.98
N GLU A 151 -5.61 12.64 19.66
CA GLU A 151 -4.35 13.18 19.15
C GLU A 151 -3.19 12.53 19.89
N LEU A 152 -2.20 12.10 19.12
CA LEU A 152 -1.03 11.38 19.59
C LEU A 152 0.20 12.28 19.43
N ALA A 153 1.05 12.34 20.45
CA ALA A 153 2.12 13.34 20.51
C ALA A 153 3.25 13.13 19.48
N ASP A 154 3.44 11.91 18.97
CA ASP A 154 4.63 11.55 18.17
C ASP A 154 4.31 10.72 16.91
N SER A 155 4.61 11.26 15.73
CA SER A 155 4.51 10.48 14.48
C SER A 155 5.70 9.55 14.26
N SER A 156 6.76 9.66 15.08
CA SER A 156 7.96 8.85 14.96
C SER A 156 7.66 7.37 15.26
N GLY A 157 8.15 6.48 14.39
CA GLY A 157 7.92 5.04 14.51
C GLY A 157 6.59 4.53 13.95
N LEU A 158 5.76 5.37 13.34
CA LEU A 158 4.62 4.91 12.55
C LEU A 158 5.08 4.42 11.18
N SER A 159 5.41 3.12 11.09
CA SER A 159 5.66 2.49 9.79
C SER A 159 4.33 2.31 9.06
N ILE A 160 4.06 3.19 8.10
CA ILE A 160 2.86 3.15 7.26
C ILE A 160 2.97 2.06 6.16
N LYS A 161 4.20 1.61 5.88
CA LYS A 161 4.48 0.62 4.85
C LYS A 161 4.66 -0.77 5.45
N PRO A 162 4.06 -1.81 4.86
CA PRO A 162 4.39 -3.19 5.19
C PRO A 162 5.89 -3.44 4.95
N ALA A 163 6.50 -4.21 5.84
CA ALA A 163 7.85 -4.69 5.69
C ALA A 163 7.93 -6.17 6.08
N LEU A 164 8.78 -6.91 5.39
CA LEU A 164 9.18 -8.26 5.79
C LEU A 164 10.60 -8.18 6.34
N ILE A 165 10.82 -8.70 7.54
CA ILE A 165 12.14 -8.86 8.13
C ILE A 165 12.54 -10.32 7.95
N TRP A 166 13.61 -10.55 7.21
CA TRP A 166 14.11 -11.88 6.90
C TRP A 166 15.42 -12.15 7.62
N GLN A 167 15.57 -13.38 8.12
CA GLN A 167 16.89 -13.97 8.36
C GLN A 167 17.23 -14.88 7.20
N ILE A 168 18.28 -14.54 6.44
CA ILE A 168 18.73 -15.29 5.28
C ILE A 168 20.12 -15.83 5.56
N TYR A 169 20.31 -17.14 5.45
CA TYR A 169 21.65 -17.72 5.40
C TYR A 169 22.17 -17.65 3.96
N SER A 170 23.40 -17.17 3.79
CA SER A 170 24.13 -17.20 2.52
C SER A 170 25.50 -17.86 2.70
N PRO A 171 25.91 -18.80 1.85
CA PRO A 171 27.25 -19.38 1.89
C PRO A 171 28.31 -18.46 1.24
N VAL A 172 27.93 -17.32 0.66
CA VAL A 172 28.83 -16.41 -0.05
C VAL A 172 28.54 -14.95 0.32
N SER A 173 29.57 -14.10 0.25
CA SER A 173 29.42 -12.65 0.36
C SER A 173 29.25 -11.99 -1.02
N GLY A 174 28.52 -10.88 -1.07
CA GLY A 174 28.37 -10.02 -2.24
C GLY A 174 26.92 -9.66 -2.55
N THR A 175 26.73 -8.84 -3.59
CA THR A 175 25.40 -8.52 -4.12
C THR A 175 24.83 -9.73 -4.85
N ARG A 176 23.65 -10.17 -4.43
CA ARG A 176 22.92 -11.30 -5.00
C ARG A 176 21.60 -10.82 -5.57
N LYS A 177 21.27 -11.24 -6.79
CA LYS A 177 19.96 -10.96 -7.40
C LYS A 177 18.98 -12.06 -7.02
N LEU A 178 18.35 -11.91 -5.85
CA LEU A 178 17.38 -12.87 -5.34
C LEU A 178 16.08 -12.77 -6.14
N MET A 179 15.46 -13.92 -6.40
CA MET A 179 14.11 -14.02 -6.93
C MET A 179 13.13 -14.19 -5.76
N ILE A 180 12.17 -13.29 -5.67
CA ILE A 180 11.14 -13.26 -4.64
C ILE A 180 9.81 -13.51 -5.33
N SER A 181 9.00 -14.42 -4.79
CA SER A 181 7.65 -14.67 -5.30
C SER A 181 6.64 -14.72 -4.17
N TYR A 182 5.48 -14.12 -4.37
CA TYR A 182 4.41 -14.05 -3.36
C TYR A 182 3.04 -13.86 -4.00
N LEU A 183 2.00 -14.22 -3.27
CA LEU A 183 0.62 -13.94 -3.61
C LEU A 183 0.20 -12.58 -3.06
N THR A 184 -0.63 -11.86 -3.81
CA THR A 184 -1.32 -10.66 -3.37
C THR A 184 -2.78 -10.73 -3.77
N SER A 185 -3.64 -10.07 -2.99
CA SER A 185 -5.06 -9.90 -3.32
C SER A 185 -5.37 -8.51 -3.90
N GLY A 186 -6.57 -8.36 -4.46
CA GLY A 186 -7.12 -7.08 -4.92
C GLY A 186 -6.82 -6.74 -6.38
N ILE A 187 -6.30 -7.68 -7.16
CA ILE A 187 -6.04 -7.50 -8.60
C ILE A 187 -6.95 -8.46 -9.37
N SER A 188 -7.86 -7.91 -10.17
CA SER A 188 -8.70 -8.67 -11.08
C SER A 188 -8.45 -8.26 -12.52
N TRP A 189 -8.72 -9.19 -13.44
CA TRP A 189 -8.70 -8.91 -14.88
C TRP A 189 -10.03 -9.37 -15.49
N LYS A 190 -10.37 -8.82 -16.65
CA LYS A 190 -11.52 -9.25 -17.43
C LYS A 190 -11.14 -9.13 -18.90
N ALA A 191 -11.30 -10.21 -19.65
CA ALA A 191 -11.22 -10.16 -21.11
C ALA A 191 -12.64 -10.25 -21.69
N ALA A 192 -12.87 -9.49 -22.76
CA ALA A 192 -14.09 -9.56 -23.54
C ALA A 192 -13.68 -9.84 -24.98
N TYR A 193 -14.23 -10.91 -25.56
CA TYR A 193 -13.96 -11.28 -26.94
C TYR A 193 -15.26 -11.27 -27.73
N VAL A 194 -15.18 -10.84 -28.99
CA VAL A 194 -16.28 -10.92 -29.96
C VAL A 194 -15.83 -11.84 -31.08
N LEU A 195 -16.62 -12.90 -31.31
CA LEU A 195 -16.46 -13.77 -32.46
C LEU A 195 -17.31 -13.23 -33.60
N MET A 196 -16.70 -13.01 -34.76
CA MET A 196 -17.39 -12.64 -35.98
C MET A 196 -17.26 -13.78 -36.99
N SER A 197 -18.37 -14.34 -37.46
CA SER A 197 -18.37 -15.33 -38.54
C SER A 197 -18.69 -14.70 -39.90
N ASN A 198 -18.22 -15.34 -40.96
CA ASN A 198 -18.70 -15.05 -42.31
C ASN A 198 -20.13 -15.56 -42.50
N ALA A 199 -20.83 -15.07 -43.55
CA ALA A 199 -22.24 -15.40 -43.78
C ALA A 199 -22.52 -16.90 -43.93
N GLU A 200 -21.52 -17.67 -44.41
CA GLU A 200 -21.64 -19.11 -44.64
C GLU A 200 -21.21 -19.96 -43.43
N ASN A 201 -20.78 -19.33 -42.32
CA ASN A 201 -20.27 -19.98 -41.12
C ASN A 201 -19.10 -20.94 -41.35
N THR A 202 -18.25 -20.65 -42.33
CA THR A 202 -17.04 -21.44 -42.66
C THR A 202 -15.76 -20.80 -42.14
N GLU A 203 -15.79 -19.51 -41.83
CA GLU A 203 -14.66 -18.75 -41.28
C GLU A 203 -15.12 -17.90 -40.10
N ALA A 204 -14.25 -17.71 -39.13
CA ALA A 204 -14.49 -16.81 -38.02
C ALA A 204 -13.20 -16.11 -37.57
N ASP A 205 -13.36 -14.86 -37.11
CA ASP A 205 -12.31 -14.01 -36.54
C ASP A 205 -12.66 -13.72 -35.08
N LEU A 206 -11.65 -13.81 -34.20
CA LEU A 206 -11.81 -13.51 -32.78
C LEU A 206 -11.11 -12.19 -32.48
N ARG A 207 -11.90 -11.20 -32.04
CA ARG A 207 -11.39 -9.88 -31.65
C ARG A 207 -11.49 -9.71 -30.15
N GLY A 208 -10.46 -9.13 -29.54
CA GLY A 208 -10.38 -8.80 -28.12
C GLY A 208 -9.36 -7.71 -27.86
#